data_AF-A0A8J3FJA5-F1
#
_entry.id   AF-A0A8J3FJA5-F1
#
_cell.length_a   1.000
_cell.length_b   1.000
_cell.length_c   1.000
_cell.angle_alpha   90.00
_cell.angle_beta   90.00
_cell.angle_gamma   90.00
#
_symmetry.space_group_name_H-M   'P 1'
#
loop_
_entity.id
_entity.type
_entity.pdbx_description
1 polymer ?
#
loop_
_entity_poly.entity_id
_entity_poly.type
_entity_poly.pdbx_seq_one_letter_code
_entity_poly.pdbx_strand_id
1 'polypeptide(L)'
;MILGIIWALLSSTLGWSAFTINWIDPFGTIFINLLKLIAVPLVLFSIISGVANIGDPASLGRMGGKTLLIYLITTVMAISLGLLLVNTIKPGKLIDQQSRIDNRISYEIWASSQGYQIKDGINYLQDPAFFERAQEISKLSHAELKEASVSDKLEKANKRKETSPLQPLVDIVPDNFFYSLSNNGLMLQIIFFAIFFGVCLLFIPNDKSQPVLNLVDGINEVFLKMVDLVMQAAPFFVFALLAGVVSKMAGDDIGKVIEIFKGLSWYSLTVLIGLLLMIFIVYPSILKGFVKKIPYTGFFKAMSPAQTLAFSTSSSAATLPVTMECVEQNLGVDKKVSSFVLPIGATVNMDGTSLYQAVAVIFLAQLHMIDLTFGQQLTIVLTTTLASIGSAAVPSAGLVMLIIVLDSVGLNPAWIAIIFPVDRILDMFRTVVNVTGDATVCSIIADGENMLDYHADKDPTETFDLDS
;
A
#
# COMPACT_ATOMS: atom_id res chain seq x y z
N MET A 1 -19.87 -4.74 2.51
CA MET A 1 -19.26 -3.85 1.49
C MET A 1 -20.29 -3.20 0.57
N ILE A 2 -20.95 -3.95 -0.34
CA ILE A 2 -21.89 -3.40 -1.35
C ILE A 2 -22.98 -2.54 -0.71
N LEU A 3 -23.61 -3.03 0.36
CA LEU A 3 -24.63 -2.28 1.10
C LEU A 3 -24.12 -0.94 1.65
N GLY A 4 -22.84 -0.85 2.05
CA GLY A 4 -22.24 0.39 2.56
C GLY A 4 -22.07 1.43 1.45
N ILE A 5 -21.69 0.99 0.24
CA ILE A 5 -21.60 1.86 -0.94
C ILE A 5 -22.99 2.35 -1.34
N ILE A 6 -23.97 1.45 -1.41
CA ILE A 6 -25.37 1.82 -1.73
C ILE A 6 -25.90 2.82 -0.70
N TRP A 7 -25.66 2.57 0.59
CA TRP A 7 -26.04 3.49 1.66
C TRP A 7 -25.38 4.87 1.48
N ALA A 8 -24.09 4.93 1.20
CA ALA A 8 -23.41 6.22 1.02
C ALA A 8 -23.96 7.02 -0.15
N LEU A 9 -24.27 6.36 -1.27
CA LEU A 9 -24.89 7.01 -2.43
C LEU A 9 -26.29 7.54 -2.08
N LEU A 10 -27.12 6.74 -1.42
CA LEU A 10 -28.46 7.16 -0.97
C LEU A 10 -28.36 8.32 0.04
N SER A 11 -27.51 8.18 1.04
CA SER A 11 -27.23 9.20 2.06
C SER A 11 -26.78 10.52 1.44
N SER A 12 -25.95 10.46 0.39
CA SER A 12 -25.53 11.65 -0.35
C SER A 12 -26.70 12.31 -1.09
N THR A 13 -27.53 11.54 -1.82
CA THR A 13 -28.71 12.10 -2.52
C THR A 13 -29.76 12.71 -1.59
N LEU A 14 -29.86 12.21 -0.36
CA LEU A 14 -30.85 12.62 0.63
C LEU A 14 -30.35 13.74 1.56
N GLY A 15 -29.10 14.22 1.39
CA GLY A 15 -28.52 15.24 2.26
C GLY A 15 -28.16 14.73 3.67
N TRP A 16 -27.95 13.41 3.81
CA TRP A 16 -27.66 12.75 5.07
C TRP A 16 -26.17 12.42 5.23
N SER A 17 -25.27 13.00 4.43
CA SER A 17 -23.84 12.68 4.54
C SER A 17 -23.29 13.00 5.92
N ALA A 18 -23.72 14.10 6.53
CA ALA A 18 -23.36 14.46 7.90
C ALA A 18 -23.82 13.42 8.93
N PHE A 19 -25.00 12.81 8.74
CA PHE A 19 -25.45 11.73 9.61
C PHE A 19 -24.53 10.51 9.46
N THR A 20 -24.23 10.10 8.23
CA THR A 20 -23.33 8.97 7.97
C THR A 20 -21.94 9.21 8.55
N ILE A 21 -21.39 10.42 8.42
CA ILE A 21 -20.08 10.77 8.96
C ILE A 21 -20.09 10.80 10.50
N ASN A 22 -21.15 11.28 11.14
CA ASN A 22 -21.16 11.45 12.59
C ASN A 22 -21.64 10.20 13.36
N TRP A 23 -22.44 9.34 12.75
CA TRP A 23 -23.10 8.23 13.45
C TRP A 23 -22.77 6.84 12.89
N ILE A 24 -22.34 6.74 11.62
CA ILE A 24 -22.01 5.45 11.00
C ILE A 24 -20.49 5.28 10.91
N ASP A 25 -19.77 6.25 10.36
CA ASP A 25 -18.30 6.21 10.22
C ASP A 25 -17.53 5.94 11.53
N PRO A 26 -17.97 6.38 12.73
CA PRO A 26 -17.30 6.03 13.98
C PRO A 26 -17.19 4.52 14.22
N PHE A 27 -18.17 3.73 13.80
CA PHE A 27 -18.08 2.26 13.89
C PHE A 27 -16.98 1.70 12.98
N GLY A 28 -16.79 2.29 11.79
CA GLY A 28 -15.66 1.96 10.92
C GLY A 28 -14.31 2.34 11.54
N THR A 29 -14.25 3.47 12.25
CA THR A 29 -13.04 3.90 12.98
C THR A 29 -12.72 2.97 14.16
N ILE A 30 -13.73 2.57 14.94
CA ILE A 30 -13.59 1.57 16.02
C ILE A 30 -13.00 0.28 15.46
N PHE A 31 -13.52 -0.19 14.33
CA PHE A 31 -13.03 -1.40 13.68
C PHE A 31 -11.56 -1.33 13.29
N ILE A 32 -11.14 -0.23 12.64
CA ILE A 32 -9.73 -0.02 12.30
C ILE A 32 -8.86 0.02 13.57
N ASN A 33 -9.34 0.64 14.65
CA ASN A 33 -8.59 0.72 15.90
C ASN A 33 -8.43 -0.65 16.56
N LEU A 34 -9.47 -1.50 16.54
CA LEU A 34 -9.38 -2.88 17.04
C LEU A 34 -8.36 -3.71 16.26
N LEU A 35 -8.37 -3.63 14.94
CA LEU A 35 -7.41 -4.35 14.10
C LEU A 35 -5.98 -3.83 14.31
N LYS A 36 -5.79 -2.51 14.40
CA LYS A 36 -4.50 -1.89 14.69
C LYS A 36 -3.96 -2.26 16.08
N LEU A 37 -4.85 -2.40 17.06
CA LEU A 37 -4.52 -2.84 18.42
C LEU A 37 -4.00 -4.28 18.40
N ILE A 38 -4.59 -5.15 17.59
CA ILE A 38 -4.19 -6.56 17.45
C ILE A 38 -2.90 -6.70 16.63
N ALA A 39 -2.75 -5.91 15.57
CA ALA A 39 -1.69 -6.08 14.57
C ALA A 39 -0.27 -6.03 15.16
N VAL A 40 0.08 -4.99 15.94
CA VAL A 40 1.45 -4.82 16.45
C VAL A 40 1.87 -5.96 17.40
N PRO A 41 1.10 -6.29 18.45
CA PRO A 41 1.43 -7.42 19.32
C PRO A 41 1.44 -8.75 18.57
N LEU A 42 0.44 -9.00 17.72
CA LEU A 42 0.38 -10.24 16.95
C LEU A 42 1.65 -10.42 16.11
N VAL A 43 2.05 -9.40 15.35
CA VAL A 43 3.29 -9.43 14.56
C VAL A 43 4.50 -9.77 15.41
N LEU A 44 4.66 -9.11 16.56
CA LEU A 44 5.77 -9.37 17.47
C LEU A 44 5.80 -10.84 17.90
N PHE A 45 4.70 -11.34 18.46
CA PHE A 45 4.64 -12.69 19.04
C PHE A 45 4.65 -13.78 17.97
N SER A 46 3.96 -13.58 16.85
CA SER A 46 3.97 -14.50 15.72
C SER A 46 5.37 -14.66 15.14
N ILE A 47 6.11 -13.56 14.90
CA ILE A 47 7.48 -13.66 14.36
C ILE A 47 8.40 -14.37 15.35
N ILE A 48 8.34 -14.01 16.64
CA ILE A 48 9.17 -14.68 17.66
C ILE A 48 8.91 -16.19 17.65
N SER A 49 7.64 -16.58 17.67
CA SER A 49 7.21 -17.98 17.59
C SER A 49 7.69 -18.65 16.30
N GLY A 50 7.43 -18.04 15.14
CA GLY A 50 7.78 -18.59 13.84
C GLY A 50 9.28 -18.80 13.68
N VAL A 51 10.09 -17.80 14.04
CA VAL A 51 11.56 -17.87 13.97
C VAL A 51 12.12 -18.94 14.91
N ALA A 52 11.64 -18.98 16.16
CA ALA A 52 12.13 -19.96 17.12
C ALA A 52 11.69 -21.40 16.79
N ASN A 53 10.56 -21.58 16.11
CA ASN A 53 10.06 -22.89 15.71
C ASN A 53 10.65 -23.42 14.38
N ILE A 54 11.36 -22.60 13.59
CA ILE A 54 12.13 -23.03 12.41
C ILE A 54 13.36 -23.87 12.80
N GLY A 55 13.91 -23.65 14.01
CA GLY A 55 14.94 -24.50 14.62
C GLY A 55 16.38 -24.31 14.11
N ASP A 56 16.58 -23.89 12.85
CA ASP A 56 17.90 -23.67 12.26
C ASP A 56 18.05 -22.26 11.64
N PRO A 57 19.01 -21.43 12.11
CA PRO A 57 19.31 -20.12 11.53
C PRO A 57 19.65 -20.13 10.03
N ALA A 58 20.28 -21.20 9.51
CA ALA A 58 20.60 -21.28 8.09
C ALA A 58 19.34 -21.44 7.23
N SER A 59 18.35 -22.19 7.72
CA SER A 59 17.03 -22.32 7.10
C SER A 59 16.27 -21.00 7.10
N LEU A 60 16.35 -20.21 8.18
CA LEU A 60 15.79 -18.85 8.25
C LEU A 60 16.43 -17.93 7.19
N GLY A 61 17.75 -17.92 7.08
CA GLY A 61 18.47 -17.11 6.10
C GLY A 61 18.09 -17.46 4.65
N ARG A 62 17.96 -18.76 4.34
CA ARG A 62 17.50 -19.23 3.03
C ARG A 62 16.06 -18.79 2.73
N MET A 63 15.15 -18.96 3.69
CA MET A 63 13.75 -18.58 3.54
C MET A 63 13.60 -17.07 3.34
N GLY A 64 14.23 -16.26 4.21
CA GLY A 64 14.22 -14.81 4.10
C GLY A 64 14.84 -14.29 2.80
N GLY A 65 15.97 -14.87 2.38
CA GLY A 65 16.61 -14.51 1.12
C GLY A 65 15.72 -14.79 -0.10
N LYS A 66 15.06 -15.96 -0.15
CA LYS A 66 14.08 -16.29 -1.20
C LYS A 66 12.89 -15.33 -1.18
N THR A 67 12.33 -15.06 -0.02
CA THR A 67 11.17 -14.16 0.16
C THR A 67 11.49 -12.75 -0.36
N LEU A 68 12.59 -12.14 0.10
CA LEU A 68 13.00 -10.80 -0.33
C LEU A 68 13.30 -10.74 -1.83
N LEU A 69 13.91 -11.79 -2.39
CA LEU A 69 14.18 -11.87 -3.82
C LEU A 69 12.88 -11.93 -4.64
N ILE A 70 11.91 -12.75 -4.22
CA ILE A 70 10.61 -12.83 -4.90
C ILE A 70 9.89 -11.48 -4.82
N TYR A 71 9.83 -10.84 -3.65
CA TYR A 71 9.23 -9.51 -3.52
C TYR A 71 9.90 -8.47 -4.42
N LEU A 72 11.23 -8.46 -4.48
CA LEU A 72 11.95 -7.54 -5.38
C LEU A 72 11.56 -7.77 -6.85
N ILE A 73 11.47 -9.04 -7.27
CA ILE A 73 11.07 -9.41 -8.64
C ILE A 73 9.62 -8.98 -8.92
N THR A 74 8.68 -9.26 -8.01
CA THR A 74 7.27 -8.88 -8.22
C THR A 74 7.08 -7.37 -8.22
N THR A 75 7.80 -6.63 -7.38
CA THR A 75 7.81 -5.15 -7.40
C THR A 75 8.31 -4.61 -8.73
N VAL A 76 9.44 -5.12 -9.24
CA VAL A 76 9.96 -4.68 -10.56
C VAL A 76 8.97 -5.03 -11.68
N MET A 77 8.31 -6.20 -11.61
CA MET A 77 7.25 -6.56 -12.55
C MET A 77 6.04 -5.61 -12.48
N ALA A 78 5.59 -5.24 -11.27
CA ALA A 78 4.48 -4.33 -11.05
C ALA A 78 4.77 -2.92 -11.60
N ILE A 79 5.98 -2.41 -11.32
CA ILE A 79 6.45 -1.13 -11.88
C ILE A 79 6.51 -1.20 -13.40
N SER A 80 7.08 -2.27 -13.96
CA SER A 80 7.22 -2.46 -15.40
C SER A 80 5.85 -2.51 -16.09
N LEU A 81 4.87 -3.17 -15.48
CA LEU A 81 3.48 -3.19 -15.95
C LEU A 81 2.87 -1.78 -15.92
N GLY A 82 3.06 -1.04 -14.82
CA GLY A 82 2.61 0.34 -14.70
C GLY A 82 3.19 1.25 -15.79
N LEU A 83 4.52 1.17 -16.00
CA LEU A 83 5.23 1.90 -17.05
C LEU A 83 4.73 1.51 -18.45
N LEU A 84 4.54 0.21 -18.71
CA LEU A 84 4.02 -0.26 -20.00
C LEU A 84 2.64 0.33 -20.29
N LEU A 85 1.72 0.27 -19.32
CA LEU A 85 0.37 0.79 -19.47
C LEU A 85 0.33 2.30 -19.68
N VAL A 86 1.03 3.08 -18.84
CA VAL A 86 0.99 4.55 -18.92
C VAL A 86 1.69 5.10 -20.16
N ASN A 87 2.74 4.44 -20.66
CA ASN A 87 3.39 4.83 -21.91
C ASN A 87 2.57 4.43 -23.14
N THR A 88 1.72 3.40 -23.04
CA THR A 88 0.84 2.96 -24.13
C THR A 88 -0.43 3.80 -24.20
N ILE A 89 -1.12 3.98 -23.07
CA ILE A 89 -2.38 4.74 -22.98
C ILE A 89 -2.13 6.25 -23.07
N LYS A 90 -1.01 6.72 -22.52
CA LYS A 90 -0.63 8.14 -22.43
C LYS A 90 -1.75 9.02 -21.83
N PRO A 91 -2.27 8.68 -20.63
CA PRO A 91 -3.45 9.33 -20.07
C PRO A 91 -3.31 10.85 -19.89
N GLY A 92 -2.08 11.37 -19.70
CA GLY A 92 -1.86 12.80 -19.55
C GLY A 92 -2.01 13.58 -20.86
N LYS A 93 -1.90 12.92 -22.02
CA LYS A 93 -2.11 13.54 -23.35
C LYS A 93 -3.58 13.60 -23.75
N LEU A 94 -4.46 12.89 -23.03
CA LEU A 94 -5.91 12.87 -23.25
C LEU A 94 -6.65 14.01 -22.54
N ILE A 95 -5.92 14.82 -21.77
CA ILE A 95 -6.42 16.05 -21.16
C ILE A 95 -6.37 17.19 -22.17
N ASP A 96 -7.32 18.12 -22.06
CA ASP A 96 -7.44 19.29 -22.94
C ASP A 96 -6.11 20.06 -23.09
N GLN A 97 -5.82 20.45 -24.33
CA GLN A 97 -4.53 21.05 -24.68
C GLN A 97 -4.31 22.40 -23.99
N GLN A 98 -5.36 23.21 -23.82
CA GLN A 98 -5.26 24.50 -23.14
C GLN A 98 -4.89 24.31 -21.66
N SER A 99 -5.57 23.38 -20.97
CA SER A 99 -5.24 23.05 -19.58
C SER A 99 -3.81 22.53 -19.42
N ARG A 100 -3.31 21.76 -20.38
CA ARG A 100 -1.91 21.27 -20.37
C ARG A 100 -0.91 22.40 -20.58
N ILE A 101 -1.21 23.37 -21.44
CA ILE A 101 -0.40 24.59 -21.62
C ILE A 101 -0.37 25.40 -20.32
N ASP A 102 -1.51 25.57 -19.66
CA ASP A 102 -1.57 26.31 -18.40
C ASP A 102 -0.74 25.63 -17.30
N ASN A 103 -0.85 24.31 -17.19
CA ASN A 103 -0.02 23.50 -16.28
C ASN A 103 1.47 23.63 -16.61
N ARG A 104 1.83 23.57 -17.90
CA ARG A 104 3.23 23.76 -18.34
C ARG A 104 3.77 25.12 -17.95
N ILE A 105 3.04 26.20 -18.20
CA ILE A 105 3.46 27.55 -17.81
C ILE A 105 3.67 27.63 -16.29
N SER A 106 2.74 27.07 -15.50
CA SER A 106 2.86 27.01 -14.03
C SER A 106 4.13 26.28 -13.59
N TYR A 107 4.48 25.19 -14.27
CA TYR A 107 5.72 24.46 -14.04
C TYR A 107 6.97 25.28 -14.35
N GLU A 108 6.99 26.01 -15.48
CA GLU A 108 8.15 26.84 -15.85
C GLU A 108 8.39 27.98 -14.87
N ILE A 109 7.30 28.58 -14.34
CA ILE A 109 7.37 29.60 -13.28
C ILE A 109 8.01 29.00 -12.02
N TRP A 110 7.52 27.82 -11.60
CA TRP A 110 8.08 27.12 -10.45
C TRP A 110 9.55 26.76 -10.66
N ALA A 111 9.90 26.17 -11.81
CA ALA A 111 11.26 25.76 -12.12
C ALA A 111 12.23 26.95 -12.09
N SER A 112 11.83 28.08 -12.67
CA SER A 112 12.59 29.33 -12.62
C SER A 112 12.78 29.84 -11.18
N SER A 113 11.74 29.78 -10.34
CA SER A 113 11.80 30.21 -8.93
C SER A 113 12.76 29.37 -8.07
N GLN A 114 12.93 28.08 -8.43
CA GLN A 114 13.78 27.13 -7.74
C GLN A 114 15.18 27.01 -8.36
N GLY A 115 15.47 27.75 -9.44
CA GLY A 115 16.72 27.66 -10.18
C GLY A 115 16.89 26.37 -11.00
N TYR A 116 15.81 25.60 -11.24
CA TYR A 116 15.84 24.43 -12.12
C TYR A 116 15.91 24.85 -13.59
N GLN A 117 16.87 24.29 -14.32
CA GLN A 117 16.93 24.43 -15.77
C GLN A 117 16.00 23.42 -16.45
N ILE A 118 15.11 23.92 -17.31
CA ILE A 118 14.23 23.11 -18.14
C ILE A 118 15.07 22.45 -19.24
N LYS A 119 15.12 21.11 -19.26
CA LYS A 119 16.03 20.33 -20.11
C LYS A 119 15.42 19.80 -21.41
N ASP A 120 14.14 20.06 -21.67
CA ASP A 120 13.42 19.57 -22.84
C ASP A 120 13.43 20.56 -24.03
N GLY A 121 14.05 21.73 -23.87
CA GLY A 121 14.19 22.74 -24.92
C GLY A 121 12.91 23.52 -25.24
N ILE A 122 11.82 23.33 -24.48
CA ILE A 122 10.54 24.04 -24.67
C ILE A 122 10.38 25.07 -23.54
N ASN A 123 10.11 26.33 -23.91
CA ASN A 123 9.92 27.42 -22.94
C ASN A 123 8.77 28.34 -23.36
N TYR A 124 7.60 28.12 -22.78
CA TYR A 124 6.39 28.92 -23.02
C TYR A 124 6.48 30.31 -22.39
N LEU A 125 7.25 30.49 -21.31
CA LEU A 125 7.46 31.82 -20.70
C LEU A 125 8.19 32.80 -21.62
N GLN A 126 9.01 32.30 -22.54
CA GLN A 126 9.76 33.12 -23.51
C GLN A 126 9.07 33.21 -24.87
N ASP A 127 8.00 32.46 -25.10
CA ASP A 127 7.24 32.48 -26.35
C ASP A 127 6.27 33.68 -26.36
N PRO A 128 6.39 34.61 -27.33
CA PRO A 128 5.49 35.76 -27.45
C PRO A 128 4.01 35.40 -27.54
N ALA A 129 3.67 34.21 -28.06
CA ALA A 129 2.28 33.76 -28.21
C ALA A 129 1.60 33.45 -26.87
N PHE A 130 2.35 33.18 -25.81
CA PHE A 130 1.83 32.76 -24.50
C PHE A 130 2.07 33.77 -23.38
N PHE A 131 2.67 34.93 -23.69
CA PHE A 131 3.05 35.94 -22.71
C PHE A 131 1.85 36.47 -21.89
N GLU A 132 0.72 36.73 -22.53
CA GLU A 132 -0.50 37.22 -21.85
C GLU A 132 -1.05 36.14 -20.90
N ARG A 133 -1.14 34.90 -21.37
CA ARG A 133 -1.59 33.75 -20.55
C ARG A 133 -0.63 33.49 -19.38
N ALA A 134 0.67 33.65 -19.58
CA ALA A 134 1.66 33.49 -18.53
C ALA A 134 1.54 34.54 -17.42
N GLN A 135 1.18 35.77 -17.76
CA GLN A 135 0.88 36.79 -16.75
C GLN A 135 -0.38 36.46 -15.93
N GLU A 136 -1.42 35.93 -16.56
CA GLU A 136 -2.64 35.50 -15.85
C GLU A 136 -2.34 34.38 -14.84
N ILE A 137 -1.62 33.34 -15.28
CA ILE A 137 -1.27 32.19 -14.46
C ILE A 137 -0.32 32.56 -13.33
N SER A 138 0.64 33.47 -13.59
CA SER A 138 1.53 33.96 -12.54
C SER A 138 0.77 34.65 -11.40
N LYS A 139 -0.35 35.32 -11.69
CA LYS A 139 -1.22 35.95 -10.69
C LYS A 139 -2.04 34.93 -9.91
N LEU A 140 -2.53 33.87 -10.57
CA LEU A 140 -3.29 32.78 -9.96
C LEU A 140 -2.43 31.90 -9.03
N SER A 141 -1.21 31.54 -9.45
CA SER A 141 -0.32 30.67 -8.67
C SER A 141 0.08 31.24 -7.30
N HIS A 142 0.12 32.57 -7.14
CA HIS A 142 0.39 33.22 -5.86
C HIS A 142 -0.78 33.11 -4.85
N ALA A 143 -2.00 32.79 -5.32
CA ALA A 143 -3.18 32.63 -4.47
C ALA A 143 -3.42 31.16 -4.03
N GLU A 144 -2.98 30.18 -4.81
CA GLU A 144 -3.36 28.76 -4.64
C GLU A 144 -2.37 27.92 -3.79
N LEU A 145 -1.14 28.40 -3.54
CA LEU A 145 -0.10 27.65 -2.81
C LEU A 145 -0.29 27.55 -1.28
N LYS A 146 -1.50 27.80 -0.76
CA LYS A 146 -1.83 27.74 0.67
C LYS A 146 -2.76 26.57 1.05
N GLU A 147 -2.62 25.42 0.38
CA GLU A 147 -3.20 24.18 0.91
C GLU A 147 -2.28 23.57 1.99
N ALA A 148 -2.71 23.69 3.25
CA ALA A 148 -2.01 23.16 4.42
C ALA A 148 -1.74 21.63 4.37
N SER A 149 -2.46 20.88 3.53
CA SER A 149 -2.33 19.42 3.44
C SER A 149 -1.12 18.94 2.62
N VAL A 150 -0.63 19.77 1.69
CA VAL A 150 0.52 19.45 0.81
C VAL A 150 1.82 19.96 1.43
N SER A 151 1.80 21.10 2.10
CA SER A 151 2.96 21.67 2.81
C SER A 151 3.54 20.71 3.85
N ASP A 152 2.68 20.05 4.64
CA ASP A 152 3.10 19.10 5.68
C ASP A 152 3.82 17.87 5.08
N LYS A 153 3.37 17.41 3.91
CA LYS A 153 3.98 16.28 3.19
C LYS A 153 5.31 16.68 2.56
N LEU A 154 5.40 17.88 1.99
CA LEU A 154 6.63 18.47 1.46
C LEU A 154 7.68 18.62 2.56
N GLU A 155 7.31 19.11 3.75
CA GLU A 155 8.24 19.25 4.87
C GLU A 155 8.77 17.89 5.35
N LYS A 156 7.90 16.88 5.48
CA LYS A 156 8.30 15.51 5.83
C LYS A 156 9.24 14.90 4.79
N ALA A 157 8.99 15.12 3.51
CA ALA A 157 9.86 14.61 2.44
C ALA A 157 11.22 15.33 2.42
N ASN A 158 11.26 16.64 2.63
CA ASN A 158 12.51 17.41 2.68
C ASN A 158 13.40 16.99 3.85
N LYS A 159 12.83 16.75 5.04
CA LYS A 159 13.59 16.16 6.16
C LYS A 159 14.23 14.81 5.81
N ARG A 160 13.60 14.03 4.93
CA ARG A 160 14.11 12.72 4.47
C ARG A 160 15.16 12.83 3.37
N LYS A 161 15.33 13.98 2.71
CA LYS A 161 16.44 14.20 1.76
C LYS A 161 17.75 14.52 2.46
N GLU A 162 17.70 15.07 3.67
CA GLU A 162 18.88 15.41 4.47
C GLU A 162 19.48 14.21 5.21
N THR A 163 18.80 13.05 5.18
CA THR A 163 19.28 11.83 5.82
C THR A 163 20.29 11.06 4.98
N SER A 164 21.21 10.34 5.65
CA SER A 164 22.21 9.49 5.02
C SER A 164 21.59 8.43 4.09
N PRO A 165 22.22 8.05 2.96
CA PRO A 165 21.75 6.96 2.10
C PRO A 165 21.55 5.62 2.81
N LEU A 166 22.29 5.39 3.91
CA LEU A 166 22.17 4.18 4.74
C LEU A 166 21.19 4.36 5.91
N GLN A 167 20.58 5.55 6.07
CA GLN A 167 19.65 5.81 7.16
C GLN A 167 18.49 4.81 7.21
N PRO A 168 17.87 4.39 6.09
CA PRO A 168 16.82 3.37 6.14
C PRO A 168 17.28 2.05 6.75
N LEU A 169 18.57 1.68 6.60
CA LEU A 169 19.13 0.47 7.22
C LEU A 169 19.38 0.68 8.72
N VAL A 170 19.80 1.87 9.12
CA VAL A 170 19.96 2.24 10.53
C VAL A 170 18.61 2.25 11.24
N ASP A 171 17.58 2.81 10.60
CA ASP A 171 16.23 2.95 11.13
C ASP A 171 15.51 1.60 11.36
N ILE A 172 16.02 0.50 10.80
CA ILE A 172 15.53 -0.86 11.07
C ILE A 172 15.80 -1.26 12.52
N VAL A 173 16.91 -0.80 13.10
CA VAL A 173 17.30 -1.14 14.47
C VAL A 173 16.73 -0.07 15.41
N PRO A 174 15.76 -0.40 16.27
CA PRO A 174 15.21 0.58 17.21
C PRO A 174 16.21 0.90 18.33
N ASP A 175 16.39 2.19 18.62
CA ASP A 175 17.07 2.63 19.84
C ASP A 175 16.25 2.30 21.11
N ASN A 176 14.92 2.22 20.97
CA ASN A 176 14.01 1.86 22.05
C ASN A 176 12.81 1.05 21.54
N PHE A 177 12.81 -0.24 21.87
CA PHE A 177 11.75 -1.17 21.50
C PHE A 177 10.34 -0.78 22.01
N PHE A 178 10.23 -0.27 23.25
CA PHE A 178 8.93 0.09 23.82
C PHE A 178 8.28 1.27 23.09
N TYR A 179 9.11 2.20 22.60
CA TYR A 179 8.61 3.29 21.76
C TYR A 179 8.07 2.76 20.43
N SER A 180 8.80 1.84 19.77
CA SER A 180 8.37 1.23 18.52
C SER A 180 7.03 0.50 18.67
N LEU A 181 6.80 -0.20 19.79
CA LEU A 181 5.52 -0.85 20.10
C LEU A 181 4.34 0.13 20.21
N SER A 182 4.59 1.37 20.64
CA SER A 182 3.54 2.39 20.75
C SER A 182 3.16 3.03 19.41
N ASN A 183 3.96 2.81 18.35
CA ASN A 183 3.82 3.49 17.07
C ASN A 183 3.75 2.50 15.91
N ASN A 184 2.53 2.32 15.38
CA ASN A 184 2.25 1.41 14.27
C ASN A 184 2.99 1.76 12.97
N GLY A 185 3.53 2.98 12.84
CA GLY A 185 4.37 3.38 11.71
C GLY A 185 5.77 2.76 11.73
N LEU A 186 6.21 2.21 12.86
CA LEU A 186 7.54 1.63 13.07
C LEU A 186 7.53 0.10 13.02
N MET A 187 6.63 -0.50 12.24
CA MET A 187 6.46 -1.95 12.14
C MET A 187 7.77 -2.68 11.78
N LEU A 188 8.59 -2.12 10.90
CA LEU A 188 9.88 -2.71 10.50
C LEU A 188 10.85 -2.88 11.68
N GLN A 189 10.83 -1.96 12.65
CA GLN A 189 11.63 -2.05 13.88
C GLN A 189 11.12 -3.17 14.80
N ILE A 190 9.80 -3.33 14.89
CA ILE A 190 9.18 -4.41 15.67
C ILE A 190 9.54 -5.77 15.04
N ILE A 191 9.49 -5.87 13.71
CA ILE A 191 9.89 -7.06 12.95
C ILE A 191 11.36 -7.39 13.22
N PHE A 192 12.27 -6.42 13.12
CA PHE A 192 13.69 -6.64 13.39
C PHE A 192 13.93 -7.15 14.81
N PHE A 193 13.33 -6.50 15.81
CA PHE A 193 13.44 -6.95 17.20
C PHE A 193 12.90 -8.37 17.37
N ALA A 194 11.74 -8.68 16.80
CA ALA A 194 11.10 -9.99 16.91
C ALA A 194 11.97 -11.09 16.29
N ILE A 195 12.55 -10.85 15.11
CA ILE A 195 13.50 -11.77 14.47
C ILE A 195 14.74 -11.96 15.35
N PHE A 196 15.36 -10.86 15.80
CA PHE A 196 16.55 -10.92 16.64
C PHE A 196 16.29 -11.68 17.95
N PHE A 197 15.16 -11.41 18.60
CA PHE A 197 14.73 -12.08 19.82
C PHE A 197 14.48 -13.58 19.58
N GLY A 198 13.74 -13.93 18.53
CA GLY A 198 13.49 -15.33 18.15
C GLY A 198 14.78 -16.09 17.83
N VAL A 199 15.72 -15.48 17.11
CA VAL A 199 17.05 -16.06 16.85
C VAL A 199 17.83 -16.25 18.16
N CYS A 200 17.80 -15.29 19.09
CA CYS A 200 18.45 -15.45 20.40
C CYS A 200 17.89 -16.64 21.19
N LEU A 201 16.58 -16.91 21.11
CA LEU A 201 15.97 -18.07 21.77
C LEU A 201 16.52 -19.41 21.27
N LEU A 202 16.97 -19.48 20.01
CA LEU A 202 17.61 -20.68 19.44
C LEU A 202 19.01 -20.95 20.00
N PHE A 203 19.69 -19.91 20.53
CA PHE A 203 21.05 -20.03 21.07
C PHE A 203 21.10 -20.24 22.58
N ILE A 204 19.94 -20.25 23.24
CA ILE A 204 19.81 -20.46 24.68
C ILE A 204 19.43 -21.93 24.94
N PRO A 205 19.90 -22.57 26.04
CA PRO A 205 19.47 -23.91 26.41
C PRO A 205 17.94 -24.06 26.46
N ASN A 206 17.43 -25.19 25.94
CA ASN A 206 16.00 -25.44 25.79
C ASN A 206 15.21 -25.34 27.11
N ASP A 207 15.82 -25.69 28.25
CA ASP A 207 15.18 -25.57 29.57
C ASP A 207 14.88 -24.11 29.96
N LYS A 208 15.59 -23.15 29.38
CA LYS A 208 15.40 -21.70 29.60
C LYS A 208 14.57 -21.04 28.52
N SER A 209 14.69 -21.47 27.25
CA SER A 209 13.93 -20.89 26.14
C SER A 209 12.49 -21.40 26.09
N GLN A 210 12.23 -22.67 26.45
CA GLN A 210 10.89 -23.26 26.34
C GLN A 210 9.79 -22.53 27.13
N PRO A 211 10.01 -22.08 28.39
CA PRO A 211 8.98 -21.31 29.10
C PRO A 211 8.64 -19.98 28.41
N VAL A 212 9.63 -19.33 27.80
CA VAL A 212 9.43 -18.09 27.04
C VAL A 212 8.63 -18.37 25.77
N LEU A 213 8.96 -19.45 25.05
CA LEU A 213 8.24 -19.86 23.85
C LEU A 213 6.79 -20.20 24.15
N ASN A 214 6.52 -20.97 25.21
CA ASN A 214 5.14 -21.30 25.60
C ASN A 214 4.32 -20.04 25.93
N LEU A 215 4.94 -19.03 26.56
CA LEU A 215 4.29 -17.75 26.82
C LEU A 215 4.00 -17.00 25.52
N VAL A 216 4.99 -16.92 24.62
CA VAL A 216 4.85 -16.25 23.31
C VAL A 216 3.75 -16.92 22.49
N ASP A 217 3.75 -18.25 22.40
CA ASP A 217 2.75 -19.03 21.67
C ASP A 217 1.36 -18.84 22.29
N GLY A 218 1.24 -18.89 23.61
CA GLY A 218 -0.04 -18.66 24.29
C GLY A 218 -0.60 -17.26 24.04
N ILE A 219 0.25 -16.22 24.03
CA ILE A 219 -0.16 -14.86 23.69
C ILE A 219 -0.55 -14.76 22.21
N ASN A 220 0.20 -15.41 21.31
CA ASN A 220 -0.10 -15.44 19.88
C ASN A 220 -1.51 -16.01 19.60
N GLU A 221 -1.84 -17.15 20.22
CA GLU A 221 -3.17 -17.77 20.11
C GLU A 221 -4.29 -16.87 20.66
N VAL A 222 -4.04 -16.13 21.75
CA VAL A 222 -5.01 -15.15 22.27
C VAL A 222 -5.27 -14.05 21.26
N PHE A 223 -4.22 -13.51 20.61
CA PHE A 223 -4.40 -12.46 19.61
C PHE A 223 -5.09 -12.98 18.35
N LEU A 224 -4.81 -14.19 17.89
CA LEU A 224 -5.58 -14.84 16.82
C LEU A 224 -7.07 -14.95 17.21
N LYS A 225 -7.38 -15.40 18.44
CA LYS A 225 -8.77 -15.46 18.89
C LYS A 225 -9.45 -14.09 18.99
N MET A 226 -8.68 -13.02 19.26
CA MET A 226 -9.21 -11.66 19.17
C MET A 226 -9.56 -11.27 17.73
N VAL A 227 -8.82 -11.77 16.73
CA VAL A 227 -9.15 -11.58 15.31
C VAL A 227 -10.50 -12.23 15.00
N ASP A 228 -10.70 -13.50 15.37
CA ASP A 228 -11.99 -14.20 15.18
C ASP A 228 -13.17 -13.39 15.68
N LEU A 229 -13.09 -12.93 16.93
CA LEU A 229 -14.16 -12.15 17.58
C LEU A 229 -14.46 -10.85 16.83
N VAL A 230 -13.42 -10.16 16.36
CA VAL A 230 -13.56 -8.93 15.57
C VAL A 230 -14.14 -9.23 14.19
N MET A 231 -13.76 -10.36 13.59
CA MET A 231 -14.18 -10.76 12.25
C MET A 231 -15.63 -11.22 12.17
N GLN A 232 -16.21 -11.75 13.24
CA GLN A 232 -17.66 -12.03 13.31
C GLN A 232 -18.51 -10.77 13.17
N ALA A 233 -18.02 -9.64 13.70
CA ALA A 233 -18.66 -8.34 13.55
C ALA A 233 -18.23 -7.60 12.26
N ALA A 234 -17.28 -8.15 11.48
CA ALA A 234 -16.75 -7.49 10.29
C ALA A 234 -17.82 -7.11 9.24
N PRO A 235 -18.88 -7.90 8.96
CA PRO A 235 -19.88 -7.49 7.97
C PRO A 235 -20.51 -6.12 8.28
N PHE A 236 -20.81 -5.86 9.54
CA PHE A 236 -21.33 -4.58 10.02
C PHE A 236 -20.27 -3.48 9.97
N PHE A 237 -19.06 -3.76 10.47
CA PHE A 237 -18.00 -2.76 10.48
C PHE A 237 -17.52 -2.35 9.08
N VAL A 238 -17.41 -3.31 8.16
CA VAL A 238 -17.10 -3.06 6.74
C VAL A 238 -18.23 -2.26 6.10
N PHE A 239 -19.50 -2.52 6.43
CA PHE A 239 -20.59 -1.66 5.98
C PHE A 239 -20.37 -0.21 6.44
N ALA A 240 -20.14 0.00 7.73
CA ALA A 240 -19.98 1.32 8.33
C ALA A 240 -18.75 2.08 7.78
N LEU A 241 -17.64 1.36 7.61
CA LEU A 241 -16.40 1.92 7.08
C LEU A 241 -16.54 2.36 5.62
N LEU A 242 -17.14 1.53 4.77
CA LEU A 242 -17.38 1.90 3.37
C LEU A 242 -18.39 3.04 3.24
N ALA A 243 -19.45 3.02 4.05
CA ALA A 243 -20.41 4.10 4.10
C ALA A 243 -19.74 5.43 4.44
N GLY A 244 -18.94 5.45 5.51
CA GLY A 244 -18.21 6.63 5.96
C GLY A 244 -17.18 7.15 4.97
N VAL A 245 -16.35 6.27 4.40
CA VAL A 245 -15.33 6.66 3.41
C VAL A 245 -15.98 7.27 2.17
N VAL A 246 -17.01 6.63 1.61
CA VAL A 246 -17.69 7.14 0.42
C VAL A 246 -18.43 8.44 0.72
N SER A 247 -19.10 8.58 1.88
CA SER A 247 -19.76 9.83 2.27
C SER A 247 -18.77 10.97 2.54
N LYS A 248 -17.58 10.71 3.08
CA LYS A 248 -16.51 11.73 3.23
C LYS A 248 -16.01 12.23 1.87
N MET A 249 -16.03 11.37 0.85
CA MET A 249 -15.60 11.73 -0.51
C MET A 249 -16.71 12.45 -1.29
N ALA A 250 -17.96 12.00 -1.17
CA ALA A 250 -19.09 12.53 -1.93
C ALA A 250 -19.77 13.75 -1.28
N GLY A 251 -19.75 13.84 0.06
CA GLY A 251 -20.61 14.79 0.77
C GLY A 251 -22.09 14.61 0.39
N ASP A 252 -22.83 15.72 0.30
CA ASP A 252 -24.22 15.75 -0.18
C ASP A 252 -24.33 15.96 -1.71
N ASP A 253 -23.21 15.88 -2.44
CA ASP A 253 -23.18 16.11 -3.89
C ASP A 253 -22.35 15.04 -4.60
N ILE A 254 -23.04 14.00 -5.09
CA ILE A 254 -22.46 12.92 -5.88
C ILE A 254 -21.81 13.45 -7.17
N GLY A 255 -22.25 14.61 -7.66
CA GLY A 255 -21.65 15.33 -8.77
C GLY A 255 -20.16 15.61 -8.53
N LYS A 256 -19.75 15.92 -7.29
CA LYS A 256 -18.34 16.15 -6.94
C LYS A 256 -17.46 14.94 -7.17
N VAL A 257 -17.93 13.74 -6.82
CA VAL A 257 -17.18 12.50 -7.11
C VAL A 257 -17.05 12.32 -8.61
N ILE A 258 -18.15 12.49 -9.35
CA ILE A 258 -18.15 12.35 -10.81
C ILE A 258 -17.23 13.38 -11.46
N GLU A 259 -17.19 14.63 -10.99
CA GLU A 259 -16.31 15.68 -11.50
C GLU A 259 -14.84 15.42 -11.18
N ILE A 260 -14.52 15.01 -9.95
CA ILE A 260 -13.16 14.56 -9.56
C ILE A 260 -12.69 13.44 -10.49
N PHE A 261 -13.57 12.47 -10.78
CA PHE A 261 -13.23 11.39 -11.70
C PHE A 261 -13.16 11.85 -13.14
N LYS A 262 -14.03 12.75 -13.64
CA LYS A 262 -14.02 13.22 -15.03
C LYS A 262 -12.66 13.84 -15.40
N GLY A 263 -12.10 14.70 -14.55
CA GLY A 263 -10.81 15.36 -14.81
C GLY A 263 -9.61 14.40 -14.83
N LEU A 264 -9.69 13.27 -14.12
CA LEU A 264 -8.59 12.29 -13.95
C LEU A 264 -8.96 10.89 -14.42
N SER A 265 -10.02 10.75 -15.22
CA SER A 265 -10.62 9.44 -15.54
C SER A 265 -9.61 8.50 -16.15
N TRP A 266 -8.88 8.99 -17.16
CA TRP A 266 -7.88 8.18 -17.86
C TRP A 266 -6.71 7.77 -16.97
N TYR A 267 -6.29 8.63 -16.04
CA TYR A 267 -5.28 8.29 -15.05
C TYR A 267 -5.78 7.19 -14.10
N SER A 268 -6.93 7.41 -13.46
CA SER A 268 -7.52 6.46 -12.51
C SER A 268 -7.80 5.11 -13.16
N LEU A 269 -8.31 5.10 -14.40
CA LEU A 269 -8.54 3.88 -15.17
C LEU A 269 -7.23 3.15 -15.50
N THR A 270 -6.18 3.88 -15.90
CA THR A 270 -4.87 3.27 -16.19
C THR A 270 -4.30 2.57 -14.96
N VAL A 271 -4.34 3.23 -13.80
CA VAL A 271 -3.92 2.62 -12.52
C VAL A 271 -4.80 1.41 -12.21
N LEU A 272 -6.12 1.56 -12.26
CA LEU A 272 -7.05 0.50 -11.91
C LEU A 272 -6.86 -0.74 -12.80
N ILE A 273 -6.70 -0.57 -14.11
CA ILE A 273 -6.38 -1.66 -15.04
C ILE A 273 -5.10 -2.37 -14.59
N GLY A 274 -4.03 -1.62 -14.30
CA GLY A 274 -2.78 -2.20 -13.83
C GLY A 274 -2.94 -3.01 -12.55
N LEU A 275 -3.65 -2.47 -11.55
CA LEU A 275 -3.90 -3.15 -10.28
C LEU A 275 -4.77 -4.41 -10.45
N LEU A 276 -5.81 -4.35 -11.29
CA LEU A 276 -6.67 -5.50 -11.59
C LEU A 276 -5.91 -6.58 -12.37
N LEU A 277 -5.03 -6.20 -13.30
CA LEU A 277 -4.14 -7.14 -13.99
C LEU A 277 -3.19 -7.83 -13.00
N MET A 278 -2.67 -7.10 -12.01
CA MET A 278 -1.86 -7.70 -10.96
C MET A 278 -2.64 -8.76 -10.18
N ILE A 279 -3.85 -8.40 -9.70
CA ILE A 279 -4.70 -9.29 -8.89
C ILE A 279 -5.14 -10.52 -9.68
N PHE A 280 -5.71 -10.34 -10.87
CA PHE A 280 -6.40 -11.41 -11.58
C PHE A 280 -5.56 -12.15 -12.62
N ILE A 281 -4.42 -11.58 -13.04
CA ILE A 281 -3.58 -12.18 -14.07
C ILE A 281 -2.18 -12.48 -13.54
N VAL A 282 -1.44 -11.48 -13.05
CA VAL A 282 -0.03 -11.65 -12.70
C VAL A 282 0.14 -12.62 -11.53
N TYR A 283 -0.43 -12.33 -10.37
CA TYR A 283 -0.25 -13.21 -9.20
C TYR A 283 -0.83 -14.62 -9.42
N PRO A 284 -2.03 -14.80 -9.98
CA PRO A 284 -2.54 -16.15 -10.23
C PRO A 284 -1.71 -16.90 -11.28
N SER A 285 -1.08 -16.21 -12.24
CA SER A 285 -0.14 -16.85 -13.19
C SER A 285 1.14 -17.29 -12.49
N ILE A 286 1.69 -16.47 -11.59
CA ILE A 286 2.84 -16.84 -10.76
C ILE A 286 2.46 -18.04 -9.87
N LEU A 287 1.33 -17.97 -9.17
CA LEU A 287 0.86 -19.04 -8.30
C LEU A 287 0.66 -20.34 -9.07
N LYS A 288 0.01 -20.32 -10.24
CA LYS A 288 -0.16 -21.50 -11.10
C LYS A 288 1.18 -22.06 -11.61
N GLY A 289 2.17 -21.20 -11.83
CA GLY A 289 3.51 -21.60 -12.26
C GLY A 289 4.30 -22.34 -11.19
N PHE A 290 4.22 -21.89 -9.93
CA PHE A 290 5.03 -22.42 -8.83
C PHE A 290 4.26 -23.36 -7.90
N VAL A 291 3.01 -23.05 -7.55
CA VAL A 291 2.18 -23.77 -6.58
C VAL A 291 0.98 -24.39 -7.30
N LYS A 292 1.17 -25.59 -7.86
CA LYS A 292 0.12 -26.27 -8.66
C LYS A 292 -1.05 -26.80 -7.82
N LYS A 293 -0.89 -26.91 -6.50
CA LYS A 293 -1.89 -27.48 -5.57
C LYS A 293 -3.09 -26.56 -5.36
N ILE A 294 -2.91 -25.24 -5.43
CA ILE A 294 -3.96 -24.26 -5.17
C ILE A 294 -4.60 -23.83 -6.50
N PRO A 295 -5.90 -24.11 -6.73
CA PRO A 295 -6.59 -23.65 -7.93
C PRO A 295 -6.87 -22.15 -7.86
N TYR A 296 -7.03 -21.52 -9.03
CA TYR A 296 -7.34 -20.09 -9.16
C TYR A 296 -8.53 -19.68 -8.28
N THR A 297 -9.65 -20.40 -8.38
CA THR A 297 -10.87 -20.10 -7.62
C THR A 297 -10.69 -20.34 -6.13
N GLY A 298 -9.95 -21.38 -5.76
CA GLY A 298 -9.63 -21.72 -4.38
C GLY A 298 -8.85 -20.61 -3.69
N PHE A 299 -7.85 -20.05 -4.35
CA PHE A 299 -7.05 -18.94 -3.83
C PHE A 299 -7.91 -17.71 -3.51
N PHE A 300 -8.75 -17.25 -4.45
CA PHE A 300 -9.61 -16.09 -4.21
C PHE A 300 -10.70 -16.36 -3.18
N LYS A 301 -11.26 -17.57 -3.13
CA LYS A 301 -12.22 -17.94 -2.08
C LYS A 301 -11.57 -17.84 -0.70
N ALA A 302 -10.39 -18.47 -0.55
CA ALA A 302 -9.61 -18.51 0.68
C ALA A 302 -9.18 -17.12 1.17
N MET A 303 -8.79 -16.24 0.24
CA MET A 303 -8.30 -14.88 0.54
C MET A 303 -9.39 -13.81 0.60
N SER A 304 -10.64 -14.13 0.25
CA SER A 304 -11.72 -13.15 0.14
C SER A 304 -11.98 -12.33 1.41
N PRO A 305 -11.88 -12.88 2.64
CA PRO A 305 -12.06 -12.08 3.86
C PRO A 305 -10.96 -11.02 4.01
N ALA A 306 -9.69 -11.44 3.87
CA ALA A 306 -8.54 -10.55 3.92
C ALA A 306 -8.56 -9.50 2.79
N GLN A 307 -8.89 -9.88 1.54
CA GLN A 307 -8.98 -8.93 0.43
C GLN A 307 -10.11 -7.90 0.62
N THR A 308 -11.26 -8.33 1.11
CA THR A 308 -12.39 -7.42 1.41
C THR A 308 -12.02 -6.44 2.52
N LEU A 309 -11.33 -6.94 3.54
CA LEU A 309 -10.85 -6.10 4.63
C LEU A 309 -9.79 -5.10 4.14
N ALA A 310 -8.81 -5.56 3.37
CA ALA A 310 -7.76 -4.73 2.78
C ALA A 310 -8.35 -3.60 1.93
N PHE A 311 -9.37 -3.92 1.12
CA PHE A 311 -10.10 -2.93 0.33
C PHE A 311 -10.73 -1.87 1.23
N SER A 312 -11.43 -2.29 2.29
CA SER A 312 -12.16 -1.39 3.18
C SER A 312 -11.26 -0.50 4.05
N THR A 313 -10.18 -1.06 4.60
CA THR A 313 -9.28 -0.38 5.54
C THR A 313 -8.20 0.44 4.83
N SER A 314 -7.82 0.01 3.62
CA SER A 314 -6.66 0.54 2.88
C SER A 314 -5.37 0.53 3.70
N SER A 315 -5.19 -0.50 4.54
CA SER A 315 -3.97 -0.70 5.32
C SER A 315 -3.57 -2.16 5.35
N SER A 316 -2.39 -2.47 4.80
CA SER A 316 -1.82 -3.82 4.87
C SER A 316 -1.55 -4.23 6.32
N ALA A 317 -1.01 -3.32 7.15
CA ALA A 317 -0.75 -3.62 8.57
C ALA A 317 -2.03 -3.92 9.36
N ALA A 318 -3.12 -3.18 9.14
CA ALA A 318 -4.40 -3.47 9.81
C ALA A 318 -5.03 -4.79 9.33
N THR A 319 -4.70 -5.23 8.12
CA THR A 319 -5.27 -6.46 7.53
C THR A 319 -4.40 -7.70 7.77
N LEU A 320 -3.17 -7.51 8.26
CA LEU A 320 -2.20 -8.57 8.47
C LEU A 320 -2.71 -9.71 9.38
N PRO A 321 -3.37 -9.45 10.52
CA PRO A 321 -3.90 -10.53 11.36
C PRO A 321 -4.84 -11.48 10.59
N VAL A 322 -5.78 -10.90 9.86
CA VAL A 322 -6.76 -11.65 9.04
C VAL A 322 -6.08 -12.32 7.85
N THR A 323 -5.03 -11.71 7.31
CA THR A 323 -4.24 -12.29 6.22
C THR A 323 -3.50 -13.54 6.69
N MET A 324 -2.89 -13.49 7.88
CA MET A 324 -2.21 -14.65 8.47
C MET A 324 -3.20 -15.81 8.67
N GLU A 325 -4.36 -15.52 9.25
CA GLU A 325 -5.39 -16.51 9.49
C GLU A 325 -5.94 -17.13 8.19
N CYS A 326 -6.24 -16.33 7.17
CA CYS A 326 -6.65 -16.86 5.86
C CYS A 326 -5.55 -17.73 5.22
N VAL A 327 -4.29 -17.33 5.32
CA VAL A 327 -3.16 -18.08 4.73
C VAL A 327 -2.90 -19.39 5.48
N GLU A 328 -2.98 -19.38 6.80
CA GLU A 328 -2.79 -20.56 7.64
C GLU A 328 -3.96 -21.52 7.53
N GLN A 329 -5.18 -21.01 7.74
CA GLN A 329 -6.37 -21.85 7.85
C GLN A 329 -6.97 -22.24 6.50
N ASN A 330 -6.95 -21.35 5.50
CA ASN A 330 -7.64 -21.59 4.23
C ASN A 330 -6.69 -22.00 3.11
N LEU A 331 -5.47 -21.45 3.08
CA LEU A 331 -4.45 -21.87 2.11
C LEU A 331 -3.58 -23.03 2.63
N GLY A 332 -3.63 -23.34 3.92
CA GLY A 332 -2.94 -24.47 4.51
C GLY A 332 -1.42 -24.28 4.60
N VAL A 333 -0.98 -23.03 4.75
CA VAL A 333 0.44 -22.72 4.95
C VAL A 333 0.80 -22.91 6.42
N ASP A 334 1.93 -23.57 6.68
CA ASP A 334 2.44 -23.75 8.05
C ASP A 334 2.71 -22.40 8.74
N LYS A 335 2.33 -22.31 10.03
CA LYS A 335 2.51 -21.13 10.89
C LYS A 335 3.94 -20.58 10.88
N LYS A 336 4.95 -21.45 10.74
CA LYS A 336 6.37 -21.06 10.69
C LYS A 336 6.68 -20.18 9.48
N VAL A 337 6.03 -20.43 8.34
CA VAL A 337 6.24 -19.67 7.10
C VAL A 337 5.39 -18.39 7.12
N SER A 338 4.09 -18.50 7.42
CA SER A 338 3.17 -17.36 7.45
C SER A 338 3.61 -16.27 8.42
N SER A 339 4.01 -16.67 9.63
CA SER A 339 4.43 -15.76 10.71
C SER A 339 5.73 -15.03 10.42
N PHE A 340 6.52 -15.50 9.45
CA PHE A 340 7.75 -14.86 9.04
C PHE A 340 7.57 -14.06 7.74
N VAL A 341 6.96 -14.66 6.71
CA VAL A 341 6.86 -14.07 5.38
C VAL A 341 5.86 -12.92 5.33
N LEU A 342 4.66 -13.09 5.90
CA LEU A 342 3.58 -12.10 5.77
C LEU A 342 3.88 -10.78 6.49
N PRO A 343 4.42 -10.76 7.72
CA PRO A 343 4.77 -9.50 8.38
C PRO A 343 5.86 -8.71 7.64
N ILE A 344 6.87 -9.40 7.10
CA ILE A 344 7.90 -8.79 6.26
C ILE A 344 7.23 -8.22 5.00
N GLY A 345 6.41 -9.02 4.32
CA GLY A 345 5.66 -8.62 3.13
C GLY A 345 4.82 -7.36 3.33
N ALA A 346 4.08 -7.27 4.43
CA ALA A 346 3.23 -6.12 4.73
C ALA A 346 3.98 -4.77 4.76
N THR A 347 5.30 -4.78 4.97
CA THR A 347 6.16 -3.59 4.96
C THR A 347 7.01 -3.45 3.70
N VAL A 348 7.51 -4.57 3.16
CA VAL A 348 8.48 -4.57 2.05
C VAL A 348 7.78 -4.67 0.69
N ASN A 349 6.72 -5.47 0.60
CA ASN A 349 6.02 -5.80 -0.64
C ASN A 349 4.89 -4.82 -0.94
N MET A 350 5.26 -3.66 -1.49
CA MET A 350 4.30 -2.62 -1.88
C MET A 350 4.10 -2.54 -3.40
N ASP A 351 3.81 -3.66 -4.04
CA ASP A 351 3.66 -3.78 -5.50
C ASP A 351 2.56 -2.86 -6.07
N GLY A 352 1.40 -2.78 -5.41
CA GLY A 352 0.32 -1.88 -5.80
C GLY A 352 0.71 -0.41 -5.68
N THR A 353 1.45 -0.05 -4.63
CA THR A 353 2.01 1.31 -4.45
C THR A 353 3.03 1.63 -5.52
N SER A 354 3.90 0.68 -5.84
CA SER A 354 4.97 0.85 -6.82
C SER A 354 4.43 1.01 -8.24
N LEU A 355 3.43 0.20 -8.62
CA LEU A 355 2.71 0.36 -9.89
C LEU A 355 2.04 1.74 -9.97
N TYR A 356 1.31 2.13 -8.92
CA TYR A 356 0.66 3.43 -8.84
C TYR A 356 1.65 4.58 -9.00
N GLN A 357 2.80 4.54 -8.31
CA GLN A 357 3.80 5.60 -8.35
C GLN A 357 4.39 5.73 -9.75
N ALA A 358 4.71 4.61 -10.40
CA ALA A 358 5.20 4.59 -11.76
C ALA A 358 4.19 5.24 -12.73
N VAL A 359 2.91 4.88 -12.64
CA VAL A 359 1.86 5.48 -13.46
C VAL A 359 1.68 6.97 -13.14
N ALA A 360 1.66 7.35 -11.87
CA ALA A 360 1.46 8.72 -11.41
C ALA A 360 2.56 9.67 -11.90
N VAL A 361 3.83 9.29 -11.78
CA VAL A 361 4.95 10.13 -12.22
C VAL A 361 4.90 10.38 -13.72
N ILE A 362 4.69 9.34 -14.53
CA ILE A 362 4.61 9.49 -15.99
C ILE A 362 3.36 10.30 -16.38
N PHE A 363 2.22 10.04 -15.74
CA PHE A 363 0.99 10.80 -15.99
C PHE A 363 1.19 12.30 -15.72
N LEU A 364 1.76 12.65 -14.55
CA LEU A 364 2.02 14.04 -14.18
C LEU A 364 3.00 14.72 -15.13
N ALA A 365 4.04 14.02 -15.58
CA ALA A 365 4.95 14.53 -16.60
C ALA A 365 4.23 14.79 -17.93
N GLN A 366 3.43 13.83 -18.42
CA GLN A 366 2.64 13.97 -19.65
C GLN A 366 1.64 15.14 -19.58
N LEU A 367 1.02 15.34 -18.41
CA LEU A 367 0.08 16.43 -18.14
C LEU A 367 0.76 17.80 -18.29
N HIS A 368 2.02 17.91 -17.89
CA HIS A 368 2.86 19.10 -18.03
C HIS A 368 3.66 19.13 -19.34
N MET A 369 3.30 18.29 -20.32
CA MET A 369 3.96 18.22 -21.62
C MET A 369 5.47 17.89 -21.55
N ILE A 370 5.89 17.19 -20.49
CA ILE A 370 7.26 16.70 -20.34
C ILE A 370 7.28 15.24 -20.76
N ASP A 371 8.06 14.93 -21.80
CA ASP A 371 8.33 13.56 -22.20
C ASP A 371 9.56 13.04 -21.44
N LEU A 372 9.36 12.02 -20.59
CA LEU A 372 10.44 11.42 -19.81
C LEU A 372 11.22 10.41 -20.65
N THR A 373 12.55 10.58 -20.66
CA THR A 373 13.49 9.69 -21.35
C THR A 373 13.52 8.30 -20.73
N PHE A 374 13.99 7.31 -21.48
CA PHE A 374 14.18 5.94 -20.96
C PHE A 374 15.06 5.91 -19.71
N GLY A 375 16.12 6.74 -19.64
CA GLY A 375 16.98 6.84 -18.46
C GLY A 375 16.28 7.39 -17.22
N GLN A 376 15.38 8.37 -17.38
CA GLN A 376 14.53 8.85 -16.27
C GLN A 376 13.53 7.78 -15.83
N GLN A 377 12.96 7.03 -16.77
CA GLN A 377 12.06 5.91 -16.41
C GLN A 377 12.80 4.81 -15.64
N LEU A 378 14.04 4.48 -16.00
CA LEU A 378 14.88 3.57 -15.20
C LEU A 378 15.14 4.12 -13.79
N THR A 379 15.36 5.43 -13.66
CA THR A 379 15.51 6.09 -12.36
C THR A 379 14.22 5.96 -11.53
N ILE A 380 13.04 6.08 -12.16
CA ILE A 380 11.74 5.82 -11.50
C ILE A 380 11.67 4.38 -11.00
N VAL A 381 12.07 3.39 -11.81
CA VAL A 381 12.09 1.98 -11.37
C VAL A 381 12.94 1.83 -10.11
N LEU A 382 14.20 2.28 -10.16
CA LEU A 382 15.14 2.13 -9.05
C LEU A 382 14.65 2.84 -7.78
N THR A 383 14.21 4.10 -7.91
CA THR A 383 13.79 4.91 -6.76
C THR A 383 12.47 4.43 -6.17
N THR A 384 11.54 3.97 -7.00
CA THR A 384 10.26 3.37 -6.56
C THR A 384 10.50 2.04 -5.83
N THR A 385 11.37 1.18 -6.36
CA THR A 385 11.72 -0.09 -5.71
C THR A 385 12.44 0.12 -4.37
N LEU A 386 13.32 1.11 -4.27
CA LEU A 386 13.96 1.42 -2.97
C LEU A 386 12.97 2.06 -1.99
N ALA A 387 12.07 2.89 -2.50
CA ALA A 387 11.03 3.55 -1.73
C ALA A 387 10.01 2.55 -1.13
N SER A 388 9.69 1.47 -1.84
CA SER A 388 8.69 0.48 -1.38
C SER A 388 9.12 -0.23 -0.09
N ILE A 389 10.41 -0.56 0.05
CA ILE A 389 10.97 -1.30 1.19
C ILE A 389 10.86 -0.50 2.51
N GLY A 390 10.90 0.83 2.43
CA GLY A 390 10.93 1.73 3.58
C GLY A 390 9.65 2.56 3.78
N SER A 391 8.55 2.16 3.14
CA SER A 391 7.26 2.84 3.26
C SER A 391 6.47 2.25 4.43
N ALA A 392 5.78 3.10 5.19
CA ALA A 392 4.90 2.61 6.24
C ALA A 392 3.64 1.97 5.65
N ALA A 393 3.18 0.87 6.21
CA ALA A 393 2.00 0.10 5.79
C ALA A 393 0.67 0.75 6.24
N VAL A 394 0.60 2.08 6.18
CA VAL A 394 -0.50 2.92 6.64
C VAL A 394 -1.17 3.66 5.47
N PRO A 395 -2.45 4.03 5.60
CA PRO A 395 -3.18 4.70 4.53
C PRO A 395 -2.45 5.95 4.02
N SER A 396 -2.49 6.17 2.71
CA SER A 396 -1.90 7.36 2.06
C SER A 396 -0.38 7.55 2.20
N ALA A 397 0.37 6.57 2.72
CA ALA A 397 1.84 6.62 2.80
C ALA A 397 2.50 6.75 1.40
N GLY A 398 1.87 6.17 0.37
CA GLY A 398 2.35 6.21 -1.01
C GLY A 398 2.54 7.61 -1.59
N LEU A 399 1.82 8.62 -1.08
CA LEU A 399 1.93 10.01 -1.53
C LEU A 399 3.20 10.71 -1.04
N VAL A 400 3.66 10.40 0.17
CA VAL A 400 4.93 10.95 0.69
C VAL A 400 6.10 10.37 -0.10
N MET A 401 6.03 9.09 -0.42
CA MET A 401 7.03 8.42 -1.25
C MET A 401 7.04 8.94 -2.70
N LEU A 402 5.88 9.29 -3.24
CA LEU A 402 5.78 9.88 -4.58
C LEU A 402 6.55 11.21 -4.72
N ILE A 403 6.65 12.01 -3.65
CA ILE A 403 7.46 13.24 -3.65
C ILE A 403 8.93 12.93 -3.95
N ILE A 404 9.46 11.87 -3.34
CA ILE A 404 10.85 11.45 -3.52
C ILE A 404 11.08 10.97 -4.97
N VAL A 405 10.13 10.23 -5.52
CA VAL A 405 10.22 9.73 -6.90
C VAL A 405 10.09 10.87 -7.93
N LEU A 406 9.19 11.84 -7.72
CA LEU A 406 9.08 13.01 -8.60
C LEU A 406 10.37 13.84 -8.61
N ASP A 407 10.93 14.08 -7.42
CA ASP A 407 12.15 14.85 -7.27
C ASP A 407 13.36 14.16 -7.91
N SER A 408 13.46 12.83 -7.82
CA SER A 408 14.58 12.06 -8.37
C SER A 408 14.72 12.18 -9.89
N VAL A 409 13.62 12.48 -10.59
CA VAL A 409 13.60 12.75 -12.03
C VAL A 409 13.50 14.24 -12.39
N GLY A 410 13.55 15.13 -11.39
CA GLY A 410 13.57 16.58 -11.55
C GLY A 410 12.19 17.18 -11.85
N LEU A 411 11.12 16.59 -11.32
CA LEU A 411 9.75 17.08 -11.46
C LEU A 411 9.25 17.75 -10.18
N ASN A 412 8.26 18.64 -10.31
CA ASN A 412 7.70 19.37 -9.17
C ASN A 412 6.88 18.43 -8.25
N PRO A 413 7.27 18.24 -6.98
CA PRO A 413 6.52 17.37 -6.09
C PRO A 413 5.15 17.90 -5.68
N ALA A 414 4.88 19.20 -5.82
CA ALA A 414 3.57 19.78 -5.52
C ALA A 414 2.46 19.23 -6.43
N TRP A 415 2.82 18.66 -7.59
CA TRP A 415 1.88 18.03 -8.52
C TRP A 415 1.07 16.87 -7.93
N ILE A 416 1.51 16.30 -6.80
CA ILE A 416 0.71 15.30 -6.07
C ILE A 416 -0.68 15.83 -5.70
N ALA A 417 -0.84 17.15 -5.55
CA ALA A 417 -2.13 17.78 -5.25
C ALA A 417 -3.18 17.47 -6.32
N ILE A 418 -2.76 17.37 -7.59
CA ILE A 418 -3.63 17.10 -8.73
C ILE A 418 -4.30 15.72 -8.57
N ILE A 419 -3.54 14.70 -8.17
CA ILE A 419 -4.04 13.32 -8.07
C ILE A 419 -4.56 12.96 -6.67
N PHE A 420 -4.36 13.84 -5.68
CA PHE A 420 -4.77 13.61 -4.31
C PHE A 420 -6.27 13.25 -4.17
N PRO A 421 -7.21 13.92 -4.88
CA PRO A 421 -8.64 13.62 -4.73
C PRO A 421 -9.03 12.18 -5.08
N VAL A 422 -8.35 11.57 -6.06
CA VAL A 422 -8.62 10.19 -6.48
C VAL A 422 -7.80 9.14 -5.72
N ASP A 423 -6.75 9.56 -5.00
CA ASP A 423 -5.82 8.66 -4.31
C ASP A 423 -6.55 7.73 -3.34
N ARG A 424 -7.54 8.26 -2.60
CA ARG A 424 -8.25 7.46 -1.58
C ARG A 424 -8.88 6.19 -2.15
N ILE A 425 -9.46 6.26 -3.35
CA ILE A 425 -10.08 5.10 -3.99
C ILE A 425 -9.03 4.15 -4.54
N LEU A 426 -8.01 4.69 -5.21
CA LEU A 426 -6.92 3.88 -5.73
C LEU A 426 -6.17 3.15 -4.59
N ASP A 427 -6.05 3.77 -3.42
CA ASP A 427 -5.41 3.20 -2.22
C ASP A 427 -6.08 1.91 -1.74
N MET A 428 -7.41 1.84 -1.84
CA MET A 428 -8.17 0.63 -1.53
C MET A 428 -7.71 -0.54 -2.42
N PHE A 429 -7.61 -0.32 -3.73
CA PHE A 429 -7.15 -1.34 -4.67
C PHE A 429 -5.67 -1.67 -4.47
N ARG A 430 -4.80 -0.68 -4.26
CA ARG A 430 -3.36 -0.89 -4.01
C ARG A 430 -3.14 -1.83 -2.84
N THR A 431 -3.89 -1.63 -1.75
CA THR A 431 -3.79 -2.46 -0.55
C THR A 431 -4.19 -3.91 -0.84
N VAL A 432 -5.25 -4.13 -1.64
CA VAL A 432 -5.64 -5.48 -2.08
C VAL A 432 -4.53 -6.14 -2.90
N VAL A 433 -3.87 -5.42 -3.81
CA VAL A 433 -2.73 -5.95 -4.58
C VAL A 433 -1.61 -6.41 -3.65
N ASN A 434 -1.25 -5.59 -2.65
CA ASN A 434 -0.16 -5.93 -1.72
C ASN A 434 -0.48 -7.19 -0.91
N VAL A 435 -1.67 -7.24 -0.28
CA VAL A 435 -2.11 -8.41 0.51
C VAL A 435 -2.22 -9.68 -0.35
N THR A 436 -2.68 -9.53 -1.59
CA THR A 436 -2.74 -10.66 -2.55
C THR A 436 -1.34 -11.15 -2.93
N GLY A 437 -0.40 -10.24 -3.13
CA GLY A 437 1.01 -10.56 -3.38
C GLY A 437 1.64 -11.28 -2.19
N ASP A 438 1.40 -10.80 -0.97
CA ASP A 438 1.93 -11.41 0.26
C ASP A 438 1.48 -12.86 0.41
N ALA A 439 0.18 -13.13 0.25
CA ALA A 439 -0.36 -14.49 0.29
C ALA A 439 0.19 -15.39 -0.83
N THR A 440 0.42 -14.81 -2.02
CA THR A 440 1.00 -15.54 -3.17
C THR A 440 2.45 -15.93 -2.87
N VAL A 441 3.29 -14.99 -2.42
CA VAL A 441 4.69 -15.26 -2.09
C VAL A 441 4.79 -16.22 -0.91
N CYS A 442 3.96 -16.05 0.12
CA CYS A 442 3.90 -16.97 1.25
C CYS A 442 3.59 -18.41 0.81
N SER A 443 2.60 -18.59 -0.07
CA SER A 443 2.26 -19.90 -0.65
C SER A 443 3.42 -20.51 -1.45
N ILE A 444 4.17 -19.70 -2.21
CA ILE A 444 5.32 -20.17 -2.99
C ILE A 444 6.46 -20.64 -2.09
N ILE A 445 6.76 -19.88 -1.04
CA ILE A 445 7.79 -20.24 -0.07
C ILE A 445 7.38 -21.51 0.68
N ALA A 446 6.11 -21.60 1.09
CA ALA A 446 5.57 -22.77 1.79
C ALA A 446 5.66 -24.04 0.92
N ASP A 447 5.23 -24.00 -0.34
CA ASP A 447 5.34 -25.16 -1.24
C ASP A 447 6.82 -25.53 -1.49
N GLY A 448 7.70 -24.53 -1.65
CA GLY A 448 9.13 -24.72 -1.86
C GLY A 448 9.88 -25.33 -0.67
N GLU A 449 9.36 -25.19 0.55
CA GLU A 449 9.91 -25.82 1.77
C GLU A 449 9.06 -27.03 2.23
N ASN A 450 8.09 -27.50 1.41
CA ASN A 450 7.15 -28.60 1.72
C ASN A 450 6.28 -28.38 2.97
N MET A 451 5.91 -27.13 3.23
CA MET A 451 5.11 -26.68 4.37
C MET A 451 3.73 -26.14 3.92
N LEU A 452 3.18 -26.74 2.86
CA LEU A 452 1.89 -26.38 2.28
C LEU A 452 0.99 -27.62 2.18
N ASP A 453 -0.14 -27.60 2.90
CA ASP A 453 -1.18 -28.62 2.89
C ASP A 453 -2.56 -28.01 2.58
N TYR A 454 -2.86 -27.88 1.29
CA TYR A 454 -4.09 -27.24 0.83
C TYR A 454 -5.27 -28.22 0.77
N HIS A 455 -6.37 -27.89 1.45
CA HIS A 455 -7.62 -28.65 1.41
C HIS A 455 -8.71 -27.90 0.64
N ALA A 456 -9.15 -28.45 -0.50
CA ALA A 456 -10.09 -27.80 -1.41
C ALA A 456 -11.53 -27.68 -0.86
N ASP A 457 -11.91 -28.55 0.09
CA ASP A 457 -13.28 -28.66 0.59
C ASP A 457 -13.58 -27.74 1.79
N LYS A 458 -12.57 -27.03 2.32
CA LYS A 458 -12.74 -26.14 3.49
C LYS A 458 -13.48 -24.87 3.07
N ASP A 459 -14.54 -24.49 3.79
CA ASP A 459 -15.27 -23.26 3.50
C ASP A 459 -14.59 -22.04 4.15
N PRO A 460 -14.11 -21.05 3.38
CA PRO A 460 -13.43 -19.88 3.93
C PRO A 460 -14.30 -18.95 4.78
N THR A 461 -15.61 -19.20 4.83
CA THR A 461 -16.53 -18.47 5.71
C THR A 461 -16.57 -19.04 7.12
N GLU A 462 -16.22 -20.32 7.31
CA GLU A 462 -16.16 -20.99 8.61
C GLU A 462 -14.84 -20.69 9.36
N THR A 463 -13.89 -20.05 8.69
CA THR A 463 -12.55 -19.73 9.22
C THR A 463 -12.58 -18.95 10.53
N PHE A 464 -13.60 -18.10 10.73
CA PHE A 464 -13.70 -17.21 11.89
C PHE A 464 -14.83 -17.62 12.85
N ASP A 465 -15.39 -18.82 12.69
CA ASP A 465 -16.37 -19.35 13.63
C ASP A 465 -15.69 -19.69 14.97
N LEU A 466 -16.37 -19.47 16.11
CA LEU A 466 -15.72 -19.69 17.41
C LEU A 466 -15.42 -21.17 17.69
N ASP A 467 -16.13 -22.06 17.02
CA ASP A 467 -16.15 -23.51 17.27
C ASP A 467 -15.25 -24.31 16.31
N SER A 468 -14.53 -23.64 15.38
CA SER A 468 -13.68 -24.28 14.36
C SER A 468 -12.25 -24.56 14.78
#